data_AF-A0A2V5QM51-F1
#
_entry.id   AF-A0A2V5QM51-F1
#
_cell.length_a   1.000
_cell.length_b   1.000
_cell.length_c   1.000
_cell.angle_alpha   90.00
_cell.angle_beta   90.00
_cell.angle_gamma   90.00
#
_symmetry.space_group_name_H-M   'P 1'
#
loop_
_entity.id
_entity.type
_entity.pdbx_description
1 polymer ?
#
loop_
_entity_poly.entity_id
_entity_poly.type
_entity_poly.pdbx_seq_one_letter_code
_entity_poly.pdbx_strand_id
1 'polypeptide(L)' 'RSKKKIDQLLEGLLPGIYLPLYTMVTLTRIPYAHAARRARLQDRIVYGTLVALILALLIVLLRTFT' A
#
# COMPACT_ATOMS: atom_id res chain seq x y z
N ARG A 1 6.85 2.61 14.21
CA ARG A 1 6.69 1.13 14.27
C ARG A 1 5.51 0.62 13.43
N SER A 2 4.39 1.33 13.33
CA SER A 2 3.16 0.86 12.66
C SER A 2 3.30 0.63 11.15
N LYS A 3 4.08 1.47 10.44
CA LYS A 3 4.35 1.25 8.99
C LYS A 3 4.94 -0.14 8.70
N LYS A 4 5.88 -0.61 9.54
CA LYS A 4 6.54 -1.91 9.34
C LYS A 4 5.56 -3.10 9.39
N LYS A 5 4.53 -3.03 10.25
CA LYS A 5 3.49 -4.07 10.31
C LYS A 5 2.59 -4.05 9.07
N ILE A 6 2.27 -2.85 8.59
CA ILE A 6 1.48 -2.67 7.36
C ILE A 6 2.26 -3.22 6.16
N ASP A 7 3.56 -2.93 6.07
CA ASP A 7 4.40 -3.46 5.00
C ASP A 7 4.47 -4.99 5.01
N GLN A 8 4.60 -5.61 6.19
CA GLN A 8 4.60 -7.08 6.32
C GLN A 8 3.23 -7.70 5.99
N LEU A 9 2.13 -7.05 6.38
CA LEU A 9 0.79 -7.52 6.05
C LEU A 9 0.51 -7.38 4.55
N LEU A 10 0.93 -6.29 3.92
CA LEU A 10 0.79 -6.07 2.48
C LEU A 10 1.65 -7.04 1.67
N GLU A 11 2.89 -7.32 2.10
CA GLU A 11 3.74 -8.34 1.47
C GLU A 11 3.12 -9.74 1.59
N GLY A 12 2.50 -10.06 2.73
CA GLY A 12 1.79 -11.34 2.92
C GLY A 12 0.49 -11.45 2.11
N LEU A 13 -0.26 -10.35 1.95
CA LEU A 13 -1.52 -10.32 1.22
C LEU A 13 -1.32 -10.20 -0.30
N LEU A 14 -0.23 -9.59 -0.74
CA LEU A 14 0.05 -9.27 -2.14
C LEU A 14 1.51 -9.59 -2.52
N PRO A 15 1.95 -10.85 -2.37
CA PRO A 15 3.32 -11.24 -2.67
C PRO A 15 3.65 -10.98 -4.14
N GLY A 16 4.73 -10.24 -4.39
CA GLY A 16 5.19 -9.85 -5.73
C GLY A 16 4.58 -8.55 -6.28
N ILE A 17 3.46 -8.07 -5.74
CA ILE A 17 2.81 -6.82 -6.17
C ILE A 17 3.20 -5.66 -5.23
N TYR A 18 3.11 -5.89 -3.92
CA TYR A 18 3.65 -4.96 -2.92
C TYR A 18 4.97 -5.49 -2.41
N LEU A 19 6.06 -4.83 -2.81
CA LEU A 19 7.41 -5.18 -2.42
C LEU A 19 7.91 -4.10 -1.47
N PRO A 20 8.26 -4.41 -0.21
CA PRO A 20 8.77 -3.42 0.72
C PRO A 20 10.04 -2.75 0.19
N LEU A 21 10.25 -1.47 0.52
CA LEU A 21 11.47 -0.74 0.14
C LEU A 21 12.74 -1.48 0.62
N TYR A 22 12.69 -2.06 1.81
CA TYR A 22 13.78 -2.88 2.36
C TYR A 22 14.09 -4.07 1.44
N THR A 23 13.07 -4.80 1.00
CA THR A 23 13.23 -5.96 0.11
C THR A 23 13.81 -5.53 -1.24
N MET A 24 13.35 -4.39 -1.79
CA MET A 24 13.91 -3.84 -3.03
C MET A 24 15.40 -3.50 -2.92
N VAL A 25 15.82 -2.85 -1.83
CA VAL A 25 17.21 -2.39 -1.69
C VAL A 25 18.15 -3.52 -1.28
N THR A 26 17.69 -4.44 -0.44
CA THR A 26 18.54 -5.48 0.18
C THR A 26 18.60 -6.76 -0.64
N LEU A 27 17.49 -7.18 -1.25
CA LEU A 27 17.40 -8.47 -1.94
C LEU A 27 17.43 -8.36 -3.47
N THR A 28 17.44 -7.14 -4.00
CA THR A 28 17.48 -6.90 -5.46
C THR A 28 18.56 -5.89 -5.82
N ARG A 29 18.91 -5.80 -7.11
CA ARG A 29 19.87 -4.81 -7.63
C ARG A 29 19.19 -3.55 -8.15
N ILE A 30 17.96 -3.26 -7.71
CA ILE A 30 17.23 -2.07 -8.14
C ILE A 30 17.96 -0.82 -7.59
N PRO A 31 18.28 0.18 -8.43
CA PRO A 31 18.89 1.42 -7.94
C PRO A 31 18.00 2.10 -6.90
N TYR A 32 18.60 2.66 -5.86
CA TYR A 32 17.85 3.27 -4.74
C TYR A 32 16.82 4.31 -5.21
N ALA A 33 17.18 5.15 -6.18
CA ALA A 33 16.26 6.15 -6.74
C ALA A 33 14.99 5.52 -7.35
N HIS A 34 15.14 4.38 -8.02
CA HIS A 34 14.02 3.62 -8.59
C HIS A 34 13.19 2.95 -7.49
N ALA A 35 13.84 2.31 -6.51
CA ALA A 35 13.17 1.68 -5.38
C ALA A 35 12.34 2.70 -4.59
N ALA A 36 12.90 3.87 -4.29
CA ALA A 36 12.22 4.95 -3.59
C ALA A 36 11.04 5.53 -4.40
N ARG A 37 11.18 5.67 -5.73
CA ARG A 37 10.07 6.11 -6.59
C ARG A 37 8.94 5.07 -6.60
N ARG A 38 9.27 3.79 -6.71
CA ARG A 38 8.29 2.69 -6.69
C ARG A 38 7.55 2.61 -5.35
N ALA A 39 8.27 2.71 -4.23
CA ALA A 39 7.67 2.73 -2.90
C ALA A 39 6.70 3.91 -2.71
N ARG A 40 7.05 5.12 -3.19
CA ARG A 40 6.14 6.27 -3.15
C ARG A 40 4.87 6.09 -3.97
N LEU A 41 4.96 5.43 -5.12
CA LEU A 41 3.78 5.11 -5.94
C LEU A 41 2.91 4.06 -5.24
N GLN A 42 3.52 3.02 -4.65
CA GLN A 42 2.80 2.02 -3.87
C GLN A 42 2.08 2.65 -2.67
N ASP A 43 2.74 3.52 -1.91
CA ASP A 43 2.12 4.27 -0.80
C ASP A 43 0.89 5.05 -1.29
N ARG A 44 1.00 5.79 -2.40
CA ARG A 44 -0.13 6.56 -2.95
C ARG A 44 -1.30 5.68 -3.37
N ILE A 45 -1.04 4.53 -3.99
CA ILE A 45 -2.07 3.59 -4.40
C ILE A 45 -2.75 3.00 -3.16
N VAL A 46 -2.00 2.54 -2.17
CA VAL A 46 -2.55 1.93 -0.95
C VAL A 46 -3.40 2.93 -0.15
N TYR A 47 -2.90 4.14 0.08
CA TYR A 47 -3.68 5.15 0.79
C TYR A 47 -4.87 5.63 -0.04
N GLY A 48 -4.71 5.77 -1.36
CA GLY A 48 -5.79 6.16 -2.27
C GLY A 48 -6.91 5.13 -2.31
N THR A 49 -6.60 3.84 -2.41
CA THR A 49 -7.59 2.76 -2.39
C THR A 49 -8.25 2.64 -1.03
N LEU A 50 -7.50 2.76 0.06
CA LEU A 50 -8.07 2.74 1.42
C LEU A 50 -9.09 3.88 1.62
N VAL A 51 -8.74 5.11 1.23
CA VAL A 51 -9.66 6.26 1.31
C VAL A 51 -10.88 6.03 0.42
N ALA A 52 -10.69 5.54 -0.81
CA ALA A 52 -11.81 5.26 -1.71
C ALA A 52 -12.77 4.20 -1.15
N LEU A 53 -12.24 3.14 -0.52
CA LEU A 53 -13.06 2.10 0.13
C LEU A 53 -13.85 2.65 1.32
N ILE A 54 -13.22 3.48 2.16
CA ILE A 54 -13.90 4.14 3.29
C ILE A 54 -15.03 5.05 2.80
N LEU A 55 -14.77 5.85 1.75
CA LEU A 55 -15.79 6.73 1.16
C LEU A 55 -16.93 5.92 0.53
N ALA A 56 -16.61 4.86 -0.22
CA ALA A 56 -17.62 3.99 -0.81
C ALA A 56 -18.49 3.34 0.26
N LEU A 57 -17.89 2.84 1.35
CA LEU A 57 -18.61 2.28 2.48
C LEU A 57 -19.52 3.31 3.15
N LEU A 58 -19.03 4.53 3.37
CA LEU A 58 -19.82 5.65 3.90
C LEU A 58 -21.03 5.96 3.01
N ILE A 59 -20.85 6.02 1.70
CA ILE A 59 -21.94 6.25 0.74
C ILE A 59 -22.98 5.14 0.79
N VAL A 60 -22.55 3.87 0.81
CA VAL A 60 -23.45 2.72 0.92
C VAL A 60 -24.24 2.77 2.22
N LEU A 61 -23.56 3.08 3.33
CA LEU A 61 -24.17 3.17 4.64
C LEU A 61 -25.20 4.29 4.68
N LEU A 62 -24.84 5.50 4.25
CA LEU A 62 -25.77 6.64 4.14
C LEU A 62 -27.01 6.29 3.30
N ARG A 63 -26.83 5.63 2.15
CA ARG A 63 -27.95 5.18 1.31
C ARG A 63 -28.86 4.17 2.01
N THR A 64 -28.32 3.36 2.91
CA THR A 64 -29.09 2.32 3.63
C THR A 64 -29.91 2.92 4.77
N PHE A 65 -29.51 4.07 5.30
CA PHE A 65 -30.16 4.76 6.42
C PHE A 65 -31.17 5.85 6.02
N THR A 66 -31.19 6.29 4.75
CA THR A 66 -32.19 7.21 4.16
C THR A 66 -33.26 6.46 3.40
#